data_AF-A0A2M4BYQ7-F1
#
_entry.id   AF-A0A2M4BYQ7-F1
#
_cell.length_a   1.000
_cell.length_b   1.000
_cell.length_c   1.000
_cell.angle_alpha   90.00
_cell.angle_beta   90.00
_cell.angle_gamma   90.00
#
_symmetry.space_group_name_H-M   'P 1'
#
loop_
_entity.id
_entity.type
_entity.pdbx_description
1 polymer ?
#
loop_
_entity_poly.entity_id
_entity_poly.type
_entity_poly.pdbx_seq_one_letter_code
_entity_poly.pdbx_strand_id
1 'polypeptide(L)'
;MSSKRGDAHRTRAQKHQNTYAFKNNLHDKHTPLIKLITNLNVCEVCEHCKSVIDWKIKYRKYKPLTQPKSCNKCGERKVKRAYHVICRDCALGSRCCAKCLKSADETKIIPPEPTPEEQVKLKAEMDQLIKSLPERKRRTFLRYMNRGKKKPRDPDADEYDSTEGGDDKKSTAPPHRTREELMQKFEQLKLATGKDDDEDDLGDFSSGDEDYEDYSDDDLSGSLSEKK
;
A
#
# COMPACT_ATOMS: atom_id res chain seq x y z
N MET A 1 -59.97 25.87 -3.33
CA MET A 1 -58.99 24.78 -3.50
C MET A 1 -57.60 25.35 -3.35
N SER A 2 -56.86 25.00 -2.29
CA SER A 2 -55.54 25.56 -2.01
C SER A 2 -54.48 24.92 -2.91
N SER A 3 -53.80 25.75 -3.71
CA SER A 3 -52.73 25.37 -4.67
C SER A 3 -51.32 25.61 -4.11
N LYS A 4 -51.17 25.69 -2.77
CA LYS A 4 -49.85 25.90 -2.17
C LYS A 4 -49.05 24.59 -2.22
N ARG A 5 -48.04 24.53 -3.09
CA ARG A 5 -46.99 23.49 -3.05
C ARG A 5 -46.38 23.54 -1.65
N GLY A 6 -46.52 22.46 -0.88
CA GLY A 6 -46.15 22.43 0.53
C GLY A 6 -44.72 22.90 0.76
N ASP A 7 -44.56 23.84 1.70
CA ASP A 7 -43.28 24.18 2.34
C ASP A 7 -42.77 22.92 3.08
N ALA A 8 -42.18 21.98 2.35
CA ALA A 8 -41.68 20.72 2.89
C ALA A 8 -40.27 20.86 3.48
N HIS A 9 -39.95 22.02 4.08
CA HIS A 9 -38.74 22.14 4.90
C HIS A 9 -38.99 21.41 6.21
N ARG A 10 -38.82 20.09 6.18
CA ARG A 10 -39.01 19.18 7.31
C ARG A 10 -38.14 19.62 8.48
N THR A 11 -38.74 20.15 9.53
CA THR A 11 -38.04 20.62 10.75
C THR A 11 -37.53 19.48 11.63
N ARG A 12 -38.19 18.31 11.59
CA ARG A 12 -37.83 17.14 12.40
C ARG A 12 -36.86 16.23 11.66
N ALA A 13 -35.77 15.84 12.32
CA ALA A 13 -34.86 14.80 11.84
C ALA A 13 -35.58 13.48 11.54
N GLN A 14 -35.03 12.68 10.62
CA GLN A 14 -35.64 11.40 10.25
C GLN A 14 -35.69 10.44 11.45
N LYS A 15 -36.88 9.93 11.77
CA LYS A 15 -37.18 9.10 12.96
C LYS A 15 -36.33 7.84 13.04
N HIS A 16 -36.02 7.24 11.89
CA HIS A 16 -35.25 6.01 11.77
C HIS A 16 -33.90 6.34 11.13
N GLN A 17 -32.89 6.59 11.96
CA GLN A 17 -31.50 6.76 11.56
C GLN A 17 -30.75 5.43 11.66
N ASN A 18 -29.80 5.20 10.76
CA ASN A 18 -28.91 4.05 10.88
C ASN A 18 -28.00 4.21 12.10
N THR A 19 -27.97 3.20 12.97
CA THR A 19 -27.10 3.16 14.15
C THR A 19 -25.65 2.81 13.78
N TYR A 20 -25.46 2.06 12.69
CA TYR A 20 -24.15 1.69 12.18
C TYR A 20 -23.97 2.11 10.72
N ALA A 21 -22.75 2.52 10.38
CA ALA A 21 -22.37 2.78 8.99
C ALA A 21 -22.31 1.47 8.20
N PHE A 22 -22.68 1.53 6.92
CA PHE A 22 -22.53 0.39 6.01
C PHE A 22 -21.07 -0.04 5.91
N LYS A 23 -20.81 -1.34 6.10
CA LYS A 23 -19.48 -1.95 5.98
C LYS A 23 -19.49 -2.93 4.83
N ASN A 24 -18.62 -2.70 3.85
CA ASN A 24 -18.53 -3.56 2.67
C ASN A 24 -18.18 -5.01 3.03
N ASN A 25 -17.41 -5.24 4.09
CA ASN A 25 -16.89 -6.56 4.45
C ASN A 25 -17.70 -7.25 5.56
N LEU A 26 -18.95 -6.85 5.83
CA LEU A 26 -19.67 -7.41 6.98
C LEU A 26 -20.15 -8.85 6.73
N HIS A 27 -20.70 -9.13 5.55
CA HIS A 27 -21.35 -10.42 5.25
C HIS A 27 -20.70 -11.19 4.08
N ASP A 28 -20.39 -10.53 2.95
CA ASP A 28 -19.80 -11.24 1.79
C ASP A 28 -18.33 -10.89 1.60
N LYS A 29 -17.47 -11.46 2.44
CA LYS A 29 -16.01 -11.21 2.43
C LYS A 29 -15.25 -12.03 1.37
N HIS A 30 -15.90 -13.04 0.80
CA HIS A 30 -15.20 -14.16 0.16
C HIS A 30 -15.24 -14.16 -1.37
N THR A 31 -15.97 -13.26 -2.03
CA THR A 31 -15.90 -13.24 -3.50
C THR A 31 -14.63 -12.51 -3.96
N PRO A 32 -13.84 -13.12 -4.86
CA PRO A 32 -12.62 -12.49 -5.37
C PRO A 32 -12.91 -11.15 -6.07
N LEU A 33 -14.09 -11.05 -6.67
CA LEU A 33 -14.57 -9.84 -7.34
C LEU A 33 -14.78 -8.67 -6.36
N ILE A 34 -15.35 -8.89 -5.18
CA ILE A 34 -15.54 -7.82 -4.19
C ILE A 34 -14.20 -7.33 -3.65
N LYS A 35 -13.26 -8.24 -3.41
CA LYS A 35 -11.90 -7.88 -3.00
C LYS A 35 -11.22 -7.02 -4.06
N LEU A 36 -11.31 -7.42 -5.33
CA LEU A 36 -10.77 -6.65 -6.45
C LEU A 36 -11.39 -5.25 -6.54
N ILE A 37 -12.71 -5.13 -6.43
CA ILE A 37 -13.41 -3.83 -6.48
C ILE A 37 -13.05 -2.95 -5.28
N THR A 38 -12.90 -3.53 -4.09
CA THR A 38 -12.56 -2.77 -2.88
C THR A 38 -11.14 -2.22 -2.93
N ASN A 39 -10.21 -2.98 -3.51
CA ASN A 39 -8.82 -2.57 -3.70
C ASN A 39 -8.60 -1.75 -4.98
N LEU A 40 -9.66 -1.49 -5.76
CA LEU A 40 -9.56 -0.73 -6.99
C LEU A 40 -9.29 0.74 -6.65
N ASN A 41 -8.15 1.25 -7.08
CA ASN A 41 -7.85 2.66 -6.95
C ASN A 41 -8.40 3.47 -8.15
N VAL A 42 -9.05 4.58 -7.83
CA VAL A 42 -9.68 5.45 -8.82
C VAL A 42 -8.70 6.58 -9.18
N CYS A 43 -8.15 6.53 -10.39
CA CYS A 43 -7.18 7.49 -10.93
C CYS A 43 -7.69 8.21 -12.18
N GLU A 44 -6.99 9.27 -12.63
CA GLU A 44 -7.27 9.98 -13.90
C GLU A 44 -8.65 10.65 -13.97
N VAL A 45 -9.25 10.88 -12.80
CA VAL A 45 -10.51 11.59 -12.63
C VAL A 45 -10.34 12.75 -11.66
N CYS A 46 -11.23 13.73 -11.74
CA CYS A 46 -11.27 14.82 -10.76
C CYS A 46 -11.75 14.31 -9.38
N GLU A 47 -11.44 15.06 -8.33
CA GLU A 47 -11.82 14.72 -6.94
C GLU A 47 -13.33 14.45 -6.78
N HIS A 48 -14.17 15.24 -7.45
CA HIS A 48 -15.62 15.03 -7.42
C HIS A 48 -16.04 13.71 -8.08
N CYS A 49 -15.44 13.37 -9.24
CA CYS A 49 -15.75 12.10 -9.88
C CYS A 49 -15.19 10.92 -9.09
N LYS A 50 -14.05 11.10 -8.41
CA LYS A 50 -13.48 10.11 -7.49
C LYS A 50 -14.44 9.79 -6.37
N SER A 51 -14.96 10.81 -5.66
CA SER A 51 -15.87 10.60 -4.54
C SER A 51 -17.15 9.87 -4.95
N VAL A 52 -17.67 10.14 -6.15
CA VAL A 52 -18.83 9.42 -6.70
C VAL A 52 -18.50 7.94 -6.97
N ILE A 53 -17.33 7.63 -7.52
CA ILE A 53 -16.92 6.24 -7.80
C ILE A 53 -16.58 5.51 -6.49
N ASP A 54 -15.85 6.15 -5.58
CA ASP A 54 -15.51 5.60 -4.27
C ASP A 54 -16.77 5.31 -3.44
N TRP A 55 -17.78 6.18 -3.51
CA TRP A 55 -19.08 5.91 -2.91
C TRP A 55 -19.73 4.65 -3.51
N LYS A 56 -19.69 4.49 -4.84
CA LYS A 56 -20.23 3.29 -5.48
C LYS A 56 -19.48 2.03 -5.05
N ILE A 57 -18.16 2.09 -4.90
CA ILE A 57 -17.33 0.98 -4.38
C ILE A 57 -17.73 0.68 -2.92
N LYS A 58 -17.76 1.72 -2.06
CA LYS A 58 -18.07 1.61 -0.64
C LYS A 58 -19.44 0.98 -0.38
N TYR A 59 -20.44 1.29 -1.19
CA TYR A 59 -21.82 0.82 -1.05
C TYR A 59 -22.22 -0.31 -2.00
N ARG A 60 -21.25 -1.02 -2.61
CA ARG A 60 -21.50 -2.16 -3.54
C ARG A 60 -22.40 -1.81 -4.74
N LYS A 61 -22.43 -0.55 -5.15
CA LYS A 61 -23.15 -0.06 -6.34
C LYS A 61 -22.22 0.04 -7.57
N TYR A 62 -20.94 -0.29 -7.41
CA TYR A 62 -19.98 -0.31 -8.50
C TYR A 62 -20.27 -1.49 -9.44
N LYS A 63 -20.33 -1.22 -10.75
CA LYS A 63 -20.58 -2.22 -11.79
C LYS A 63 -19.34 -2.28 -12.69
N PRO A 64 -18.51 -3.32 -12.60
CA PRO A 64 -17.37 -3.47 -13.48
C PRO A 64 -17.83 -3.67 -14.93
N LEU A 65 -16.97 -3.32 -15.88
CA LEU A 65 -17.20 -3.61 -17.29
C LEU A 65 -16.85 -5.08 -17.57
N THR A 66 -17.72 -5.79 -18.28
CA THR A 66 -17.43 -7.14 -18.80
C THR A 66 -16.57 -7.09 -20.06
N GLN A 67 -16.78 -6.06 -20.88
CA GLN A 67 -16.01 -5.80 -22.10
C GLN A 67 -15.54 -4.33 -22.14
N PRO A 68 -14.40 -4.04 -22.77
CA PRO A 68 -13.92 -2.67 -22.88
C PRO A 68 -14.89 -1.83 -23.72
N LYS A 69 -15.14 -0.59 -23.28
CA LYS A 69 -16.02 0.38 -23.95
C LYS A 69 -15.24 1.19 -24.99
N SER A 70 -15.93 1.71 -26.00
CA SER A 70 -15.39 2.70 -26.94
C SER A 70 -15.03 4.01 -26.23
N CYS A 71 -13.91 4.60 -26.62
CA CYS A 71 -13.46 5.91 -26.16
C CYS A 71 -14.13 7.02 -26.97
N ASN A 72 -14.65 8.05 -26.31
CA ASN A 72 -15.27 9.19 -27.01
C ASN A 72 -14.28 10.07 -27.80
N LYS A 73 -12.96 9.96 -27.55
CA LYS A 73 -11.93 10.74 -28.26
C LYS A 73 -11.32 9.99 -29.44
N CYS A 74 -10.79 8.79 -29.22
CA CYS A 74 -10.15 8.01 -30.29
C CYS A 74 -11.10 7.03 -31.00
N GLY A 75 -12.33 6.81 -30.50
CA GLY A 75 -13.29 5.86 -31.08
C GLY A 75 -12.98 4.39 -30.80
N GLU A 76 -11.74 4.05 -30.43
CA GLU A 76 -11.31 2.67 -30.19
C GLU A 76 -11.85 2.09 -28.88
N ARG A 77 -12.00 0.76 -28.81
CA ARG A 77 -12.45 0.03 -27.60
C ARG A 77 -11.33 -0.16 -26.57
N LYS A 78 -10.77 0.94 -26.08
CA LYS A 78 -9.64 0.95 -25.12
C LYS A 78 -10.05 1.31 -23.68
N VAL A 79 -11.33 1.60 -23.41
CA VAL A 79 -11.80 1.98 -22.06
C VAL A 79 -12.00 0.72 -21.22
N LYS A 80 -11.02 0.41 -20.35
CA LYS A 80 -11.05 -0.75 -19.46
C LYS A 80 -11.69 -0.47 -18.09
N ARG A 81 -11.62 0.77 -17.60
CA ARG A 81 -12.14 1.18 -16.29
C ARG A 81 -13.63 1.52 -16.38
N ALA A 82 -14.44 1.05 -15.44
CA ALA A 82 -15.87 1.35 -15.43
C ALA A 82 -16.12 2.84 -15.13
N TYR A 83 -17.24 3.37 -15.64
CA TYR A 83 -17.64 4.79 -15.52
C TYR A 83 -16.71 5.81 -16.21
N HIS A 84 -15.68 5.35 -16.92
CA HIS A 84 -14.84 6.21 -17.76
C HIS A 84 -15.49 6.36 -19.15
N VAL A 85 -15.28 7.52 -19.74
CA VAL A 85 -15.82 7.92 -21.05
C VAL A 85 -14.70 7.97 -22.11
N ILE A 86 -13.47 8.22 -21.67
CA ILE A 86 -12.27 8.20 -22.52
C ILE A 86 -11.25 7.19 -22.00
N CYS A 87 -10.35 6.74 -22.88
CA CYS A 87 -9.25 5.86 -22.49
C CYS A 87 -8.15 6.64 -21.75
N ARG A 88 -7.26 5.90 -21.08
CA ARG A 88 -6.12 6.43 -20.33
C ARG A 88 -5.25 7.35 -21.19
N ASP A 89 -4.89 6.89 -22.39
CA ASP A 89 -3.99 7.62 -23.28
C ASP A 89 -4.60 8.96 -23.71
N CYS A 90 -5.90 8.96 -24.02
CA CYS A 90 -6.63 10.18 -24.33
C CYS A 90 -6.73 11.11 -23.12
N ALA A 91 -6.97 10.59 -21.91
CA ALA A 91 -7.04 11.40 -20.70
C ALA A 91 -5.71 12.10 -20.39
N LEU A 92 -4.59 11.39 -20.57
CA LEU A 92 -3.24 11.94 -20.38
C LEU A 92 -2.87 12.95 -21.46
N GLY A 93 -3.07 12.60 -22.73
CA GLY A 93 -2.71 13.47 -23.85
C GLY A 93 -3.51 14.78 -23.88
N SER A 94 -4.77 14.73 -23.46
CA SER A 94 -5.64 15.92 -23.44
C SER A 94 -5.83 16.55 -22.05
N ARG A 95 -5.13 16.03 -21.03
CA ARG A 95 -5.16 16.50 -19.64
C ARG A 95 -6.58 16.82 -19.15
N CYS A 96 -7.50 15.86 -19.31
CA CYS A 96 -8.88 16.04 -18.84
C CYS A 96 -9.37 14.83 -18.05
N CYS A 97 -10.37 15.06 -17.19
CA CYS A 97 -10.95 14.02 -16.35
C CYS A 97 -11.62 12.94 -17.22
N ALA A 98 -11.28 11.68 -16.99
CA ALA A 98 -11.75 10.57 -17.81
C ALA A 98 -13.26 10.30 -17.75
N LYS A 99 -13.96 10.83 -16.74
CA LYS A 99 -15.43 10.69 -16.55
C LYS A 99 -16.24 11.90 -17.02
N CYS A 100 -15.90 13.11 -16.59
CA CYS A 100 -16.67 14.33 -16.88
C CYS A 100 -16.06 15.24 -17.96
N LEU A 101 -14.90 14.89 -18.53
CA LEU A 101 -14.21 15.64 -19.59
C LEU A 101 -13.76 17.06 -19.24
N LYS A 102 -13.91 17.50 -17.99
CA LYS A 102 -13.36 18.79 -17.51
C LYS A 102 -11.84 18.80 -17.62
N SER A 103 -11.27 19.92 -18.05
CA SER A 103 -9.82 20.11 -18.19
C SER A 103 -9.12 20.14 -16.81
N ALA A 104 -7.81 19.89 -16.84
CA ALA A 104 -6.95 19.96 -15.65
C ALA A 104 -6.89 21.38 -15.04
N ASP A 105 -7.14 22.41 -15.84
CA ASP A 105 -7.08 23.80 -15.40
C ASP A 105 -8.25 24.17 -14.48
N GLU A 106 -9.42 23.56 -14.70
CA GLU A 106 -10.61 23.81 -13.89
C GLU A 106 -10.68 22.92 -12.64
N THR A 107 -10.07 21.73 -12.68
CA THR A 107 -10.19 20.74 -11.60
C THR A 107 -8.93 19.94 -11.38
N LYS A 108 -8.55 19.74 -10.11
CA LYS A 108 -7.44 18.87 -9.72
C LYS A 108 -7.72 17.44 -10.16
N ILE A 109 -6.93 16.96 -11.12
CA ILE A 109 -6.98 15.58 -11.60
C ILE A 109 -6.03 14.75 -10.75
N ILE A 110 -6.52 13.61 -10.26
CA ILE A 110 -5.70 12.68 -9.48
C ILE A 110 -4.68 12.05 -10.42
N PRO A 111 -3.38 12.10 -10.08
CA PRO A 111 -2.33 11.58 -10.94
C PRO A 111 -2.55 10.09 -11.22
N PRO A 112 -2.09 9.60 -12.38
CA PRO A 112 -2.14 8.19 -12.71
C PRO A 112 -1.33 7.38 -11.67
N GLU A 113 -1.77 6.16 -11.41
CA GLU A 113 -0.94 5.20 -10.68
C GLU A 113 0.37 4.92 -11.41
N PRO A 114 1.48 4.77 -10.65
CA PRO A 114 2.73 4.34 -11.23
C PRO A 114 2.51 2.97 -11.87
N THR A 115 3.06 2.80 -13.07
CA THR A 115 2.99 1.52 -13.79
C THR A 115 3.56 0.39 -12.93
N PRO A 116 3.17 -0.88 -13.13
CA PRO A 116 3.73 -1.98 -12.33
C PRO A 116 5.26 -2.01 -12.41
N GLU A 117 5.83 -1.65 -13.55
CA GLU A 117 7.27 -1.49 -13.74
C GLU A 117 7.85 -0.36 -12.90
N GLU A 118 7.22 0.82 -12.90
CA GLU A 118 7.61 1.94 -12.02
C GLU A 118 7.51 1.54 -10.56
N GLN A 119 6.49 0.79 -10.15
CA GLN A 119 6.38 0.31 -8.77
C GLN A 119 7.53 -0.63 -8.39
N VAL A 120 7.99 -1.49 -9.31
CA VAL A 120 9.17 -2.34 -9.08
C VAL A 120 10.44 -1.50 -9.02
N LYS A 121 10.61 -0.53 -9.92
CA LYS A 121 11.75 0.40 -9.92
C LYS A 121 11.81 1.21 -8.61
N LEU A 122 10.70 1.81 -8.21
CA LEU A 122 10.59 2.55 -6.95
C LEU A 122 10.91 1.66 -5.74
N LYS A 123 10.46 0.40 -5.72
CA LYS A 123 10.85 -0.55 -4.65
C LYS A 123 12.35 -0.84 -4.67
N ALA A 124 12.93 -1.07 -5.85
CA ALA A 124 14.35 -1.33 -6.00
C ALA A 124 15.21 -0.11 -5.59
N GLU A 125 14.80 1.10 -5.96
CA GLU A 125 15.42 2.36 -5.53
C GLU A 125 15.35 2.52 -4.01
N MET A 126 14.18 2.24 -3.40
CA MET A 126 14.04 2.25 -1.94
C MET A 126 14.96 1.20 -1.29
N ASP A 127 15.06 0.00 -1.85
CA ASP A 127 15.95 -1.06 -1.34
C ASP A 127 17.43 -0.69 -1.49
N GLN A 128 17.80 0.01 -2.58
CA GLN A 128 19.15 0.55 -2.77
C GLN A 128 19.48 1.64 -1.74
N LEU A 129 18.54 2.55 -1.47
CA LEU A 129 18.68 3.57 -0.41
C LEU A 129 18.82 2.92 0.98
N ILE A 130 18.11 1.83 1.24
CA ILE A 130 18.26 1.06 2.48
C ILE A 130 19.63 0.38 2.54
N LYS A 131 20.15 -0.11 1.40
CA LYS A 131 21.49 -0.72 1.30
C LYS A 131 22.62 0.30 1.42
N SER A 132 22.40 1.58 1.11
CA SER A 132 23.42 2.61 1.29
C SER A 132 23.65 3.00 2.75
N LEU A 133 22.80 2.55 3.69
CA LEU A 133 23.03 2.71 5.12
C LEU A 133 23.95 1.59 5.65
N PRO A 134 24.85 1.90 6.61
CA PRO A 134 25.65 0.88 7.31
C PRO A 134 24.78 -0.23 7.91
N GLU A 135 25.26 -1.47 7.90
CA GLU A 135 24.48 -2.67 8.24
C GLU A 135 23.80 -2.58 9.62
N ARG A 136 24.48 -2.01 10.64
CA ARG A 136 23.89 -1.77 11.97
C ARG A 136 22.65 -0.87 11.90
N LYS A 137 22.71 0.20 11.10
CA LYS A 137 21.61 1.18 10.91
C LYS A 137 20.53 0.65 9.96
N ARG A 138 20.91 -0.15 8.97
CA ARG A 138 19.98 -0.88 8.12
C ARG A 138 19.11 -1.84 8.93
N ARG A 139 19.71 -2.62 9.84
CA ARG A 139 18.97 -3.53 10.74
C ARG A 139 18.06 -2.78 11.70
N THR A 140 18.46 -1.61 12.22
CA THR A 140 17.56 -0.78 13.05
C THR A 140 16.41 -0.21 12.25
N PHE A 141 16.64 0.25 11.01
CA PHE A 141 15.60 0.72 10.11
C PHE A 141 14.62 -0.39 9.72
N LEU A 142 15.11 -1.60 9.37
CA LEU A 142 14.25 -2.75 9.07
C LEU A 142 13.44 -3.21 10.28
N ARG A 143 14.04 -3.24 11.48
CA ARG A 143 13.30 -3.50 12.74
C ARG A 143 12.24 -2.42 12.99
N TYR A 144 12.54 -1.16 12.68
CA TYR A 144 11.59 -0.05 12.77
C TYR A 144 10.45 -0.19 11.75
N MET A 145 10.74 -0.58 10.51
CA MET A 145 9.75 -0.86 9.45
C MET A 145 8.84 -2.04 9.77
N ASN A 146 9.39 -3.06 10.44
CA ASN A 146 8.66 -4.29 10.76
C ASN A 146 7.99 -4.25 12.14
N ARG A 147 8.28 -3.24 12.97
CA ARG A 147 7.62 -3.02 14.26
C ARG A 147 6.13 -2.74 14.00
N GLY A 148 5.26 -3.72 14.28
CA GLY A 148 3.81 -3.61 14.13
C GLY A 148 3.20 -4.41 12.97
N LYS A 149 4.02 -5.01 12.08
CA LYS A 149 3.52 -6.00 11.10
C LYS A 149 3.37 -7.35 11.82
N LYS A 150 2.14 -7.77 12.16
CA LYS A 150 1.90 -9.15 12.60
C LYS A 150 2.24 -10.11 11.45
N LYS A 151 2.96 -11.19 11.73
CA LYS A 151 3.05 -12.33 10.79
C LYS A 151 1.62 -12.82 10.51
N PRO A 152 1.29 -13.23 9.27
CA PRO A 152 0.04 -13.94 9.03
C PRO A 152 0.04 -15.19 9.92
N ARG A 153 -1.05 -15.40 10.66
CA ARG A 153 -1.28 -16.60 11.46
C ARG A 153 -1.74 -17.69 10.50
N ASP A 154 -1.00 -18.78 10.40
CA ASP A 154 -1.45 -19.98 9.67
C ASP A 154 -2.76 -20.51 10.31
N PRO A 155 -3.72 -21.03 9.53
CA PRO A 155 -5.03 -21.42 10.03
C PRO A 155 -5.09 -22.82 10.66
N ASP A 156 -3.99 -23.57 10.74
CA ASP A 156 -3.99 -25.02 11.01
C ASP A 156 -3.22 -25.42 12.27
N ALA A 157 -3.44 -24.70 13.38
CA ALA A 157 -2.90 -25.10 14.67
C ALA A 157 -3.81 -24.62 15.80
N ASP A 158 -4.88 -25.36 16.05
CA ASP A 158 -5.61 -25.35 17.33
C ASP A 158 -5.37 -26.70 18.03
N GLU A 159 -5.10 -26.65 19.34
CA GLU A 159 -5.44 -27.63 20.39
C GLU A 159 -4.28 -27.88 21.40
N TYR A 160 -4.19 -27.06 22.46
CA TYR A 160 -4.57 -27.48 23.83
C TYR A 160 -4.53 -26.31 24.84
N ASP A 161 -5.44 -26.44 25.81
CA ASP A 161 -5.85 -25.67 27.02
C ASP A 161 -4.68 -25.12 27.91
N SER A 162 -4.75 -24.02 28.68
CA SER A 162 -5.68 -23.77 29.80
C SER A 162 -5.76 -22.29 30.27
N THR A 163 -6.99 -21.92 30.64
CA THR A 163 -7.49 -21.07 31.76
C THR A 163 -6.90 -19.71 32.16
N GLU A 164 -7.85 -18.75 32.15
CA GLU A 164 -8.13 -17.63 33.07
C GLU A 164 -7.13 -16.48 33.31
N GLY A 165 -7.64 -15.26 33.09
CA GLY A 165 -7.03 -13.99 33.52
C GLY A 165 -7.50 -12.83 32.66
N GLY A 166 -8.54 -12.12 33.10
CA GLY A 166 -9.11 -10.98 32.37
C GLY A 166 -8.17 -9.78 32.29
N ASP A 167 -8.21 -9.08 31.16
CA ASP A 167 -8.27 -7.62 31.08
C ASP A 167 -8.62 -7.25 29.63
N ASP A 168 -9.73 -6.55 29.45
CA ASP A 168 -10.26 -6.09 28.17
C ASP A 168 -9.39 -4.93 27.64
N LYS A 169 -8.15 -5.22 27.25
CA LYS A 169 -7.29 -4.30 26.49
C LYS A 169 -7.38 -4.63 25.03
N LYS A 170 -8.42 -4.06 24.42
CA LYS A 170 -8.54 -3.75 22.99
C LYS A 170 -7.16 -3.53 22.38
N SER A 171 -6.67 -4.55 21.70
CA SER A 171 -5.40 -4.53 20.96
C SER A 171 -5.52 -3.52 19.81
N THR A 172 -5.23 -2.27 20.15
CA THR A 172 -5.06 -1.20 19.19
C THR A 172 -3.73 -1.50 18.50
N ALA A 173 -3.80 -2.20 17.36
CA ALA A 173 -2.67 -2.35 16.47
C ALA A 173 -2.06 -0.95 16.24
N PRO A 174 -0.75 -0.74 16.49
CA PRO A 174 -0.13 0.55 16.24
C PRO A 174 -0.36 0.93 14.77
N PRO A 175 -0.72 2.19 14.48
CA PRO A 175 -0.96 2.61 13.11
C PRO A 175 0.26 2.28 12.26
N HIS A 176 0.01 1.76 11.06
CA HIS A 176 1.03 1.64 10.04
C HIS A 176 1.75 2.99 9.93
N ARG A 177 3.06 3.00 10.20
CA ARG A 177 3.86 4.24 10.27
C ARG A 177 3.68 5.04 8.99
N THR A 178 3.49 6.35 9.14
CA THR A 178 3.26 7.21 7.99
C THR A 178 4.52 7.25 7.12
N ARG A 179 4.34 7.47 5.80
CA ARG A 179 5.48 7.56 4.87
C ARG A 179 6.52 8.59 5.34
N GLU A 180 6.03 9.68 5.92
CA GLU A 180 6.84 10.79 6.43
C GLU A 180 7.67 10.38 7.65
N GLU A 181 7.09 9.64 8.61
CA GLU A 181 7.83 9.09 9.76
C GLU A 181 8.97 8.15 9.35
N LEU A 182 8.75 7.34 8.30
CA LEU A 182 9.78 6.44 7.77
C LEU A 182 10.93 7.22 7.13
N MET A 183 10.62 8.26 6.36
CA MET A 183 11.63 9.12 5.73
C MET A 183 12.43 9.89 6.78
N GLN A 184 11.78 10.44 7.81
CA GLN A 184 12.46 11.12 8.92
C GLN A 184 13.38 10.16 9.69
N LYS A 185 12.94 8.91 9.91
CA LYS A 185 13.77 7.92 10.60
C LYS A 185 15.00 7.53 9.77
N PHE A 186 14.84 7.45 8.45
CA PHE A 186 15.96 7.21 7.52
C PHE A 186 16.97 8.36 7.56
N GLU A 187 16.50 9.59 7.50
CA GLU A 187 17.35 10.79 7.54
C GLU A 187 18.10 10.94 8.88
N GLN A 188 17.44 10.64 10.01
CA GLN A 188 18.08 10.59 11.32
C GLN A 188 19.24 9.59 11.37
N LEU A 189 19.08 8.40 10.76
CA LEU A 189 20.12 7.38 10.72
C LEU A 189 21.27 7.79 9.80
N LYS A 190 20.97 8.52 8.72
CA LYS A 190 21.97 9.08 7.80
C LYS A 190 22.75 10.23 8.43
N LEU A 191 22.13 11.15 9.15
CA LEU A 191 22.83 12.25 9.84
C LEU A 191 23.75 11.74 10.95
N ALA A 192 23.40 10.65 11.61
CA ALA A 192 24.24 10.01 12.61
C ALA A 192 25.51 9.34 12.02
N THR A 193 25.73 9.31 10.70
CA THR A 193 27.01 8.81 10.11
C THR A 193 28.05 9.92 9.97
N GLY A 194 27.72 11.18 10.21
CA GLY A 194 28.67 12.30 10.10
C GLY A 194 29.07 12.92 11.43
N LYS A 195 28.81 12.24 12.55
CA LYS A 195 29.05 12.76 13.92
C LYS A 195 30.11 11.97 14.70
N ASP A 196 30.55 10.83 14.18
CA ASP A 196 31.37 9.85 14.92
C ASP A 196 32.67 9.45 14.16
N ASP A 197 33.13 10.24 13.17
CA ASP A 197 34.32 9.92 12.34
C ASP A 197 35.45 10.97 12.45
N ASP A 198 35.49 11.76 13.51
CA ASP A 198 36.67 12.54 13.87
C ASP A 198 36.94 12.34 15.37
N GLU A 199 38.14 11.84 15.67
CA GLU A 199 38.80 11.68 16.99
C GLU A 199 38.90 10.24 17.55
N ASP A 200 40.17 9.79 17.61
CA ASP A 200 40.79 8.73 18.44
C ASP A 200 40.62 7.27 17.95
N ASP A 201 41.67 6.48 17.70
CA ASP A 201 42.85 6.26 18.53
C ASP A 201 43.95 5.52 17.71
N LEU A 202 45.10 6.18 17.50
CA LEU A 202 46.34 5.53 17.10
C LEU A 202 47.00 4.95 18.35
N GLY A 203 46.59 3.75 18.74
CA GLY A 203 47.13 3.01 19.88
C GLY A 203 47.96 1.79 19.45
N ASP A 204 49.28 1.95 19.49
CA ASP A 204 50.30 0.90 19.52
C ASP A 204 49.94 -0.22 20.52
N PHE A 205 49.76 -1.45 20.05
CA PHE A 205 49.84 -2.65 20.90
C PHE A 205 50.65 -3.73 20.18
N SER A 206 51.96 -3.64 20.39
CA SER A 206 52.90 -4.74 20.24
C SER A 206 52.60 -5.89 21.21
N SER A 207 52.88 -7.12 20.74
CA SER A 207 53.16 -8.35 21.49
C SER A 207 52.01 -9.32 21.77
N GLY A 208 52.14 -10.54 21.21
CA GLY A 208 51.55 -11.75 21.80
C GLY A 208 51.10 -12.83 20.82
N ASP A 209 52.06 -13.55 20.26
CA ASP A 209 51.99 -14.95 19.79
C ASP A 209 50.86 -15.80 20.42
N GLU A 210 49.94 -16.36 19.62
CA GLU A 210 49.33 -17.70 19.84
C GLU A 210 48.89 -18.30 18.50
N ASP A 211 49.50 -19.44 18.18
CA ASP A 211 49.36 -20.35 17.05
C ASP A 211 47.89 -20.74 16.75
N TYR A 212 47.44 -20.57 15.50
CA TYR A 212 46.15 -21.12 15.04
C TYR A 212 46.38 -21.93 13.77
N GLU A 213 46.36 -23.25 13.95
CA GLU A 213 46.58 -24.25 12.91
C GLU A 213 45.58 -24.12 11.74
N ASP A 214 46.18 -24.09 10.55
CA ASP A 214 45.56 -24.18 9.24
C ASP A 214 45.04 -25.62 9.00
N TYR A 215 43.76 -25.85 9.25
CA TYR A 215 43.08 -27.04 8.75
C TYR A 215 42.52 -26.75 7.36
N SER A 216 43.34 -27.01 6.34
CA SER A 216 42.86 -27.16 4.97
C SER A 216 41.99 -28.43 4.89
N ASP A 217 40.70 -28.26 4.64
CA ASP A 217 39.83 -29.35 4.17
C ASP A 217 39.64 -29.18 2.67
N ASP A 218 40.53 -29.85 1.94
CA ASP A 218 40.45 -30.09 0.50
C ASP A 218 39.81 -31.47 0.34
N ASP A 219 38.47 -31.56 0.32
CA ASP A 219 37.80 -32.75 -0.22
C ASP A 219 36.35 -32.46 -0.59
N LEU A 220 36.08 -32.11 -1.85
CA LEU A 220 34.87 -32.54 -2.56
C LEU A 220 35.10 -32.47 -4.07
N SER A 221 35.96 -33.37 -4.57
CA SER A 221 35.91 -33.81 -5.97
C SER A 221 35.39 -35.24 -6.00
N GLY A 222 34.18 -35.44 -6.53
CA GLY A 222 33.66 -36.79 -6.68
C GLY A 222 32.16 -36.88 -6.86
N SER A 223 31.70 -36.74 -8.11
CA SER A 223 30.71 -37.62 -8.77
C SER A 223 29.91 -36.89 -9.86
N LEU A 224 30.60 -36.54 -10.94
CA LEU A 224 29.98 -36.61 -12.26
C LEU A 224 30.07 -38.08 -12.69
N SER A 225 28.96 -38.80 -12.68
CA SER A 225 28.84 -40.08 -13.38
C SER A 225 27.37 -40.38 -13.67
N GLU A 226 27.10 -40.42 -14.96
CA GLU A 226 25.92 -40.94 -15.62
C GLU A 226 25.31 -42.19 -14.98
N LYS A 227 23.98 -42.32 -15.05
CA LYS A 227 23.35 -43.43 -15.81
C LYS A 227 21.82 -43.31 -15.86
N LYS A 228 21.37 -43.25 -17.12
CA LYS A 228 20.23 -43.97 -17.73
C LYS A 228 18.82 -43.47 -17.48
#